data_AF-A0A9D6CSZ8-F1
#
_entry.id   AF-A0A9D6CSZ8-F1
#
_cell.length_a   1.000
_cell.length_b   1.000
_cell.length_c   1.000
_cell.angle_alpha   90.00
_cell.angle_beta   90.00
_cell.angle_gamma   90.00
#
_symmetry.space_group_name_H-M   'P 1'
#
loop_
_entity.id
_entity.type
_entity.pdbx_description
1 polymer ?
#
loop_
_entity_poly.entity_id
_entity_poly.type
_entity_poly.pdbx_seq_one_letter_code
_entity_poly.pdbx_strand_id
1 'polypeptide(L)'
;MRRASVWLVMVCALSGCASDPVPFTDAKAQTLEFIGWEQEIRLTPQQEAVKRAALEALPAACCGDNSAYTCCCPCNLSRSIWGLSQYLVAKQNYSASQVKDKVSEWVAFVNPKGFSGDSCYRGGCPRPFSENGCGGMNPNQVSF
;
A
#
# COMPACT_ATOMS: atom_id res chain seq x y z
N MET A 1 51.57 -16.35 32.58
CA MET A 1 51.03 -16.28 31.20
C MET A 1 49.51 -16.19 31.29
N ARG A 2 48.93 -15.01 31.02
CA ARG A 2 47.49 -14.74 31.11
C ARG A 2 46.82 -15.15 29.80
N ARG A 3 45.89 -16.11 29.83
CA ARG A 3 45.01 -16.40 28.68
C ARG A 3 43.71 -15.63 28.89
N ALA A 4 43.45 -14.68 27.99
CA ALA A 4 42.22 -13.90 27.96
C ALA A 4 41.10 -14.78 27.40
N SER A 5 40.05 -14.98 28.19
CA SER A 5 38.81 -15.61 27.73
C SER A 5 38.02 -14.58 26.91
N VAL A 6 37.96 -14.80 25.60
CA VAL A 6 37.08 -14.04 24.70
C VAL A 6 35.67 -14.56 24.90
N TRP A 7 34.81 -13.74 25.50
CA TRP A 7 33.38 -13.99 25.57
C TRP A 7 32.77 -13.60 24.22
N LEU A 8 32.42 -14.61 23.42
CA LEU A 8 31.64 -14.43 22.20
C LEU A 8 30.21 -14.06 22.61
N VAL A 9 29.85 -12.79 22.53
CA VAL A 9 28.46 -12.35 22.68
C VAL A 9 27.73 -12.71 21.39
N MET A 10 27.00 -13.83 21.44
CA MET A 10 26.10 -14.24 20.36
C MET A 10 24.89 -13.29 20.38
N VAL A 11 24.86 -12.35 19.44
CA VAL A 11 23.70 -11.50 19.19
C VAL A 11 22.62 -12.38 18.55
N CYS A 12 21.59 -12.73 19.32
CA CYS A 12 20.36 -13.30 18.78
C CYS A 12 19.74 -12.30 17.80
N ALA A 13 19.86 -12.58 16.51
CA ALA A 13 19.03 -11.93 15.49
C ALA A 13 17.57 -12.31 15.77
N LEU A 14 16.77 -11.33 16.21
CA LEU A 14 15.32 -11.47 16.31
C LEU A 14 14.77 -11.62 14.89
N SER A 15 14.61 -12.87 14.45
CA SER A 15 13.78 -13.20 13.30
C SER A 15 12.37 -12.70 13.60
N GLY A 16 12.01 -11.57 12.99
CA GLY A 16 10.68 -11.00 13.10
C GLY A 16 9.64 -12.03 12.70
N CYS A 17 8.61 -12.20 13.53
CA CYS A 17 7.44 -12.98 13.19
C CYS A 17 6.88 -12.46 11.87
N ALA A 18 6.94 -13.28 10.82
CA ALA A 18 6.23 -12.99 9.59
C ALA A 18 4.74 -12.97 9.94
N SER A 19 4.14 -11.78 9.93
CA SER A 19 2.70 -11.58 10.00
C SER A 19 2.06 -12.29 8.81
N ASP A 20 0.97 -13.02 9.06
CA ASP A 20 0.27 -13.77 8.00
C ASP A 20 -0.03 -12.83 6.80
N PRO A 21 0.20 -13.29 5.56
CA PRO A 21 -0.04 -12.45 4.39
C PRO A 21 -1.51 -12.04 4.34
N VAL A 22 -1.80 -10.75 4.17
CA VAL A 22 -3.17 -10.28 3.86
C VAL A 22 -3.55 -10.86 2.49
N PRO A 23 -4.53 -11.78 2.41
CA PRO A 23 -4.98 -12.33 1.14
C PRO A 23 -5.94 -11.34 0.45
N PHE A 24 -5.87 -11.25 -0.87
CA PHE A 24 -6.85 -10.50 -1.65
C PHE A 24 -7.85 -11.48 -2.29
N THR A 25 -9.13 -11.34 -1.94
CA THR A 25 -10.19 -12.28 -2.31
C THR A 25 -11.46 -11.60 -2.79
N ASP A 26 -11.70 -10.35 -2.38
CA ASP A 26 -12.88 -9.58 -2.76
C ASP A 26 -12.50 -8.12 -2.97
N ALA A 27 -12.36 -7.72 -4.25
CA ALA A 27 -11.96 -6.38 -4.62
C ALA A 27 -12.92 -5.32 -4.05
N LYS A 28 -14.22 -5.61 -4.01
CA LYS A 28 -15.23 -4.65 -3.56
C LYS A 28 -15.17 -4.46 -2.05
N ALA A 29 -15.26 -5.55 -1.29
CA ALA A 29 -15.27 -5.48 0.16
C ALA A 29 -13.95 -4.89 0.69
N GLN A 30 -12.82 -5.34 0.16
CA GLN A 30 -11.50 -4.91 0.65
C GLN A 30 -11.18 -3.48 0.26
N THR A 31 -11.65 -2.98 -0.89
CA THR A 31 -11.49 -1.55 -1.20
C THR A 31 -12.17 -0.68 -0.15
N LEU A 32 -13.41 -1.01 0.23
CA LEU A 32 -14.17 -0.24 1.22
C LEU A 32 -13.49 -0.31 2.59
N GLU A 33 -13.00 -1.48 2.99
CA GLU A 33 -12.22 -1.67 4.22
C GLU A 33 -10.97 -0.80 4.22
N PHE A 34 -10.21 -0.82 3.11
CA PHE A 34 -8.97 -0.06 3.03
C PHE A 34 -9.25 1.45 3.02
N ILE A 35 -10.28 1.91 2.32
CA ILE A 35 -10.72 3.33 2.41
C ILE A 35 -11.08 3.70 3.86
N GLY A 36 -11.73 2.80 4.61
CA GLY A 36 -11.99 3.01 6.04
C GLY A 36 -10.71 3.18 6.85
N TRP A 37 -9.74 2.27 6.68
CA TRP A 37 -8.43 2.37 7.33
C TRP A 37 -7.70 3.65 7.00
N GLU A 38 -7.88 4.21 5.81
CA GLU A 38 -7.28 5.48 5.44
C GLU A 38 -7.72 6.63 6.34
N GLN A 39 -8.98 6.60 6.76
CA GLN A 39 -9.59 7.63 7.59
C GLN A 39 -9.34 7.39 9.09
N GLU A 40 -9.20 6.13 9.51
CA GLU A 40 -9.14 5.73 10.91
C GLU A 40 -7.71 5.59 11.45
N ILE A 41 -6.78 5.07 10.66
CA ILE A 41 -5.41 4.80 11.12
C ILE A 41 -4.60 6.09 11.02
N ARG A 42 -3.93 6.45 12.14
CA ARG A 42 -2.97 7.55 12.18
C ARG A 42 -1.58 6.97 12.34
N LEU A 43 -0.68 7.27 11.39
CA LEU A 43 0.71 6.85 11.46
C LEU A 43 1.52 7.79 12.35
N THR A 44 2.48 7.22 13.08
CA THR A 44 3.57 8.03 13.64
C THR A 44 4.49 8.55 12.52
N PRO A 45 5.34 9.57 12.77
CA PRO A 45 6.28 10.04 11.77
C PRO A 45 7.19 8.94 11.20
N GLN A 46 7.62 8.00 12.04
CA GLN A 46 8.46 6.87 11.61
C GLN A 46 7.69 5.90 10.71
N GLN A 47 6.43 5.61 11.03
CA GLN A 47 5.56 4.78 10.22
C GLN A 47 5.25 5.45 8.86
N GLU A 48 4.99 6.76 8.88
CA GLU A 48 4.76 7.53 7.66
C GLU A 48 6.00 7.53 6.75
N ALA A 49 7.21 7.55 7.31
CA ALA A 49 8.44 7.41 6.53
C ALA A 49 8.54 6.04 5.83
N VAL A 50 8.10 4.95 6.48
CA VAL A 50 8.04 3.62 5.86
C VAL A 50 7.03 3.58 4.71
N LYS A 51 5.81 4.09 4.94
CA LYS A 51 4.78 4.20 3.90
C LYS A 51 5.26 5.03 2.72
N ARG A 52 5.86 6.20 2.98
CA ARG A 52 6.42 7.07 1.95
C ARG A 52 7.48 6.35 1.11
N ALA A 53 8.47 5.74 1.75
CA ALA A 53 9.53 5.02 1.04
C ALA A 53 8.99 3.90 0.13
N ALA A 54 7.94 3.20 0.57
CA ALA A 54 7.28 2.19 -0.24
C ALA A 54 6.55 2.77 -1.46
N LEU A 55 5.74 3.81 -1.24
CA LEU A 55 4.83 4.35 -2.24
C LEU A 55 5.48 5.35 -3.21
N GLU A 56 6.55 6.05 -2.81
CA GLU A 56 7.35 6.89 -3.72
C GLU A 56 8.11 6.03 -4.76
N ALA A 57 8.36 4.75 -4.46
CA ALA A 57 9.00 3.79 -5.36
C ALA A 57 8.04 3.16 -6.39
N LEU A 58 6.77 3.58 -6.41
CA LEU A 58 5.74 3.11 -7.33
C LEU A 58 5.11 4.29 -8.08
N PRO A 59 4.92 4.20 -9.41
CA PRO A 59 4.07 5.15 -10.10
C PRO A 59 2.62 4.98 -9.63
N ALA A 60 1.85 6.07 -9.57
CA ALA A 60 0.42 5.98 -9.34
C ALA A 60 -0.27 5.33 -10.55
N ALA A 61 -1.11 4.31 -10.30
CA ALA A 61 -1.73 3.52 -11.35
C ALA A 61 -2.59 4.35 -12.33
N CYS A 62 -3.31 5.37 -11.83
CA CYS A 62 -4.18 6.21 -12.65
C CYS A 62 -3.49 7.45 -13.28
N CYS A 63 -2.31 7.83 -12.79
CA CYS A 63 -1.55 9.03 -13.19
C CYS A 63 -0.04 8.78 -12.98
N GLY A 64 0.58 8.03 -13.89
CA GLY A 64 1.92 7.46 -13.73
C GLY A 64 3.07 8.47 -13.74
N ASP A 65 2.78 9.74 -14.04
CA ASP A 65 3.68 10.87 -13.86
C ASP A 65 3.84 11.30 -12.38
N ASN A 66 3.00 10.76 -11.49
CA ASN A 66 3.06 10.92 -10.04
C ASN A 66 3.39 9.59 -9.36
N SER A 67 3.82 9.66 -8.11
CA SER A 67 4.00 8.46 -7.28
C SER A 67 2.68 8.00 -6.66
N ALA A 68 2.59 6.73 -6.26
CA ALA A 68 1.47 6.21 -5.48
C ALA A 68 1.34 6.90 -4.11
N TYR A 69 2.39 7.55 -3.62
CA TYR A 69 2.35 8.35 -2.38
C TYR A 69 1.63 9.68 -2.59
N THR A 70 1.96 10.39 -3.68
CA THR A 70 1.56 11.78 -3.93
C THR A 70 0.43 11.96 -4.94
N CYS A 71 -0.16 10.85 -5.44
CA CYS A 71 -1.15 10.80 -6.52
C CYS A 71 -1.95 12.10 -6.74
N CYS A 72 -2.18 12.47 -8.01
CA CYS A 72 -2.79 13.75 -8.38
C CYS A 72 -4.16 14.04 -7.73
N CYS A 73 -4.87 13.02 -7.24
CA CYS A 73 -6.14 13.18 -6.54
C CYS A 73 -6.42 12.06 -5.53
N PRO A 74 -7.20 12.31 -4.47
CA PRO A 74 -7.62 11.29 -3.50
C PRO A 74 -8.80 10.47 -4.02
N CYS A 75 -8.64 9.85 -5.19
CA CYS A 75 -9.61 8.90 -5.76
C CYS A 75 -9.66 7.60 -4.95
N ASN A 76 -10.70 6.80 -5.17
CA ASN A 76 -10.94 5.58 -4.40
C ASN A 76 -9.82 4.54 -4.57
N LEU A 77 -9.18 4.47 -5.74
CA LEU A 77 -7.99 3.63 -5.92
C LEU A 77 -6.84 4.07 -4.99
N SER A 78 -6.49 5.36 -5.00
CA SER A 78 -5.42 5.91 -4.15
C SER A 78 -5.74 5.77 -2.67
N ARG A 79 -6.99 6.03 -2.27
CA ARG A 79 -7.43 5.83 -0.88
C ARG A 79 -7.29 4.38 -0.42
N SER A 80 -7.66 3.42 -1.28
CA SER A 80 -7.47 1.99 -0.96
C SER A 80 -5.98 1.64 -0.79
N ILE A 81 -5.09 2.17 -1.64
CA ILE A 81 -3.64 1.98 -1.53
C ILE A 81 -3.11 2.59 -0.24
N TRP A 82 -3.52 3.82 0.10
CA TRP A 82 -3.08 4.52 1.29
C TRP A 82 -3.57 3.85 2.57
N GLY A 83 -4.81 3.38 2.58
CA GLY A 83 -5.39 2.65 3.71
C GLY A 83 -4.75 1.31 3.96
N LEU A 84 -4.58 0.49 2.91
CA LEU A 84 -3.82 -0.76 2.97
C LEU A 84 -2.43 -0.52 3.53
N SER A 85 -1.70 0.47 2.99
CA SER A 85 -0.35 0.80 3.44
C SER A 85 -0.32 1.21 4.91
N GLN A 86 -1.31 1.96 5.38
CA GLN A 86 -1.41 2.37 6.78
C GLN A 86 -1.62 1.17 7.70
N TYR A 87 -2.51 0.24 7.34
CA TYR A 87 -2.71 -0.98 8.09
C TYR A 87 -1.46 -1.85 8.15
N LEU A 88 -0.82 -2.09 7.00
CA LEU A 88 0.40 -2.92 6.92
C LEU A 88 1.53 -2.37 7.79
N VAL A 89 1.74 -1.05 7.79
CA VAL A 89 2.77 -0.42 8.61
C VAL A 89 2.36 -0.38 10.09
N ALA A 90 1.15 0.08 10.41
CA ALA A 90 0.76 0.36 11.79
C ALA A 90 0.36 -0.88 12.60
N LYS A 91 -0.20 -1.89 11.94
CA LYS A 91 -0.77 -3.08 12.59
C LYS A 91 0.03 -4.34 12.32
N GLN A 92 0.65 -4.45 11.14
CA GLN A 92 1.41 -5.63 10.75
C GLN A 92 2.93 -5.45 10.81
N ASN A 93 3.40 -4.22 11.10
CA ASN A 93 4.81 -3.87 11.21
C ASN A 93 5.62 -4.22 9.94
N TYR A 94 5.00 -4.07 8.76
CA TYR A 94 5.65 -4.33 7.47
C TYR A 94 6.75 -3.29 7.20
N SER A 95 7.83 -3.75 6.57
CA SER A 95 8.87 -2.89 6.01
C SER A 95 8.42 -2.19 4.72
N ALA A 96 9.18 -1.20 4.25
CA ALA A 96 8.87 -0.49 3.01
C ALA A 96 8.81 -1.42 1.78
N SER A 97 9.69 -2.42 1.70
CA SER A 97 9.67 -3.38 0.59
C SER A 97 8.42 -4.26 0.64
N GLN A 98 8.03 -4.75 1.82
CA GLN A 98 6.84 -5.58 1.97
C GLN A 98 5.56 -4.79 1.65
N VAL A 99 5.49 -3.51 2.04
CA VAL A 99 4.36 -2.63 1.68
C VAL A 99 4.31 -2.41 0.16
N LYS A 100 5.46 -2.14 -0.48
CA LYS A 100 5.54 -1.96 -1.92
C LYS A 100 5.03 -3.19 -2.67
N ASP A 101 5.48 -4.37 -2.26
CA ASP A 101 5.10 -5.63 -2.90
C ASP A 101 3.59 -5.87 -2.75
N LYS A 102 3.04 -5.68 -1.53
CA LYS A 102 1.60 -5.84 -1.29
C LYS A 102 0.72 -4.82 -2.01
N VAL A 103 1.16 -3.57 -2.13
CA VAL A 103 0.44 -2.57 -2.92
C VAL A 103 0.45 -2.93 -4.41
N SER A 104 1.58 -3.45 -4.92
CA SER A 104 1.67 -3.91 -6.30
C SER A 104 0.75 -5.10 -6.56
N GLU A 105 0.69 -6.06 -5.64
CA GLU A 105 -0.26 -7.17 -5.66
C GLU A 105 -1.71 -6.69 -5.64
N TRP A 106 -2.05 -5.70 -4.80
CA TRP A 106 -3.40 -5.13 -4.73
C TRP A 106 -3.81 -4.49 -6.05
N VAL A 107 -2.94 -3.67 -6.64
CA VAL A 107 -3.16 -3.00 -7.93
C VAL A 107 -3.38 -4.04 -9.04
N ALA A 108 -2.58 -5.11 -9.07
CA ALA A 108 -2.75 -6.20 -10.03
C ALA A 108 -4.04 -6.99 -9.80
N PHE A 109 -4.45 -7.18 -8.54
CA PHE A 109 -5.66 -7.90 -8.18
C PHE A 109 -6.93 -7.14 -8.63
N VAL A 110 -7.02 -5.83 -8.38
CA VAL A 110 -8.21 -5.04 -8.73
C VAL A 110 -8.34 -4.77 -10.23
N ASN A 111 -7.23 -4.86 -10.98
CA ASN A 111 -7.23 -4.76 -12.42
C ASN A 111 -6.16 -5.67 -13.05
N PRO A 112 -6.49 -6.94 -13.33
CA PRO A 112 -5.55 -7.89 -13.91
C PRO A 112 -5.07 -7.52 -15.32
N LYS A 113 -5.78 -6.61 -16.01
CA LYS A 113 -5.40 -6.11 -17.34
C LYS A 113 -4.41 -4.94 -17.26
N GLY A 114 -4.17 -4.41 -16.07
CA GLY A 114 -3.27 -3.29 -15.81
C GLY A 114 -3.90 -1.92 -16.07
N PHE A 115 -3.26 -0.89 -15.55
CA PHE A 115 -3.65 0.50 -15.72
C PHE A 115 -2.77 1.20 -16.75
N SER A 116 -3.35 2.17 -17.46
CA SER A 116 -2.63 2.92 -18.50
C SER A 116 -1.69 3.99 -17.95
N GLY A 117 -1.82 4.37 -16.68
CA GLY A 117 -1.07 5.50 -16.12
C GLY A 117 -1.56 6.88 -16.56
N ASP A 118 -2.61 6.98 -17.39
CA ASP A 118 -3.17 8.25 -17.87
C ASP A 118 -4.69 8.36 -17.66
N SER A 119 -5.28 7.40 -16.95
CA SER A 119 -6.73 7.28 -16.76
C SER A 119 -7.36 8.53 -16.15
N CYS A 120 -6.68 9.18 -15.20
CA CYS A 120 -7.10 10.45 -14.62
C CYS A 120 -7.32 11.54 -15.67
N TYR A 121 -6.43 11.60 -16.67
CA TYR A 121 -6.45 12.63 -17.72
C TYR A 121 -7.43 12.32 -18.85
N ARG A 122 -7.95 11.09 -18.90
CA ARG A 122 -8.86 10.59 -19.94
C ARG A 122 -10.29 10.35 -19.44
N GLY A 123 -10.65 10.96 -18.31
CA GLY A 123 -12.00 10.84 -17.75
C GLY A 123 -12.31 9.47 -17.15
N GLY A 124 -11.29 8.70 -16.77
CA GLY A 124 -11.48 7.37 -16.18
C GLY A 124 -11.87 7.37 -14.70
N CYS A 125 -11.92 8.55 -14.07
CA CYS A 125 -12.25 8.70 -12.66
C CYS A 125 -13.52 7.93 -12.21
N PRO A 126 -14.70 8.06 -12.86
CA PRO A 126 -15.91 7.37 -12.42
C PRO A 126 -15.97 5.88 -12.77
N ARG A 127 -15.03 5.37 -13.57
CA ARG A 127 -15.04 3.98 -14.04
C ARG A 127 -14.54 3.01 -12.97
N PRO A 128 -14.97 1.73 -13.02
CA PRO A 128 -14.40 0.67 -12.20
C PRO A 128 -12.89 0.49 -12.39
N PHE A 129 -12.22 -0.05 -11.37
CA PHE A 129 -10.79 -0.38 -11.44
C PHE A 129 -10.47 -1.34 -12.60
N SER A 130 -11.29 -2.37 -12.76
CA SER A 130 -11.18 -3.42 -13.80
C SER A 130 -11.32 -2.90 -15.25
N GLU A 131 -11.83 -1.69 -15.41
CA GLU A 131 -12.00 -1.00 -16.70
C GLU A 131 -11.03 0.17 -16.85
N ASN A 132 -9.85 0.08 -16.22
CA ASN A 132 -8.84 1.14 -16.22
C ASN A 132 -9.42 2.46 -15.68
N GLY A 133 -10.18 2.38 -14.58
CA GLY A 133 -10.76 3.51 -13.88
C GLY A 133 -10.23 3.68 -12.46
N CYS A 134 -10.64 4.75 -11.78
CA CYS A 134 -10.16 5.07 -10.42
C CYS A 134 -11.25 4.94 -9.35
N GLY A 135 -12.40 4.36 -9.69
CA GLY A 135 -13.47 3.99 -8.77
C GLY A 135 -14.26 5.16 -8.19
N GLY A 136 -14.09 6.37 -8.71
CA GLY A 136 -14.73 7.61 -8.25
C GLY A 136 -13.93 8.38 -7.20
N MET A 137 -14.46 9.57 -6.85
CA MET A 137 -13.87 10.48 -5.85
C MET A 137 -14.58 10.43 -4.49
N ASN A 138 -15.79 9.87 -4.43
CA ASN A 138 -16.56 9.80 -3.20
C ASN A 138 -16.20 8.51 -2.45
N PRO A 139 -15.60 8.57 -1.25
CA PRO A 139 -15.20 7.37 -0.50
C PRO A 139 -16.40 6.49 -0.09
N ASN A 140 -17.62 7.02 -0.09
CA ASN A 140 -18.84 6.28 0.22
C ASN A 140 -19.51 5.68 -1.02
N GLN A 141 -18.97 5.93 -2.22
CA GLN A 141 -19.51 5.45 -3.50
C GLN A 141 -18.36 5.03 -4.40
N VAL A 142 -18.11 3.72 -4.45
CA VAL A 142 -17.05 3.14 -5.28
C VAL A 142 -17.65 2.40 -6.47
N SER A 143 -17.17 2.72 -7.67
CA SER A 143 -17.53 2.00 -8.90
C SER A 143 -16.77 0.67 -8.99
N PHE A 144 -17.49 -0.44 -9.19
CA PHE A 144 -16.97 -1.79 -9.41
C PHE A 144 -17.56 -2.42 -10.66
#